data_AF-A0A1I6BXY5-F1
#
_entry.id   AF-A0A1I6BXY5-F1
#
_cell.length_a   1.000
_cell.length_b   1.000
_cell.length_c   1.000
_cell.angle_alpha   90.00
_cell.angle_beta   90.00
_cell.angle_gamma   90.00
#
_symmetry.space_group_name_H-M   'P 1'
#
loop_
_entity.id
_entity.type
_entity.pdbx_description
1 polymer ?
#
loop_
_entity_poly.entity_id
_entity_poly.type
_entity_poly.pdbx_seq_one_letter_code
_entity_poly.pdbx_strand_id
1 'polypeptide(L)'
;MNIGDTAKLTNPQDSGFGRTESAPAGRGPGTARVNTNPEYSPETILRLFVYGTLKRGYWNHQRFCAQARSVEPAVVWGRLYHLHAGFPALEMPEGLILSQGTADPLADARRQEDIGTPSFGRPTGDWDLTHGELVTFIYPLRDLPPIDRLEGFRPGGHSMYQRVMVAVLRGRTSIPAWTYWMPCPAYGERVTEGQWISP
;
A
#
# COMPACT_ATOMS: atom_id res chain seq x y z
N MET A 1 2.04 -74.40 16.19
CA MET A 1 0.94 -73.44 16.50
C MET A 1 0.57 -72.84 15.14
N ASN A 2 -0.27 -73.49 14.32
CA ASN A 2 -1.76 -73.62 14.40
C ASN A 2 -2.46 -72.26 14.43
N ILE A 3 -3.56 -71.92 13.71
CA ILE A 3 -4.42 -72.43 12.60
C ILE A 3 -5.11 -71.15 12.04
N GLY A 4 -5.60 -70.96 10.79
CA GLY A 4 -5.78 -71.76 9.57
C GLY A 4 -5.82 -70.79 8.35
N ASP A 5 -5.96 -71.17 7.07
CA ASP A 5 -6.96 -71.96 6.31
C ASP A 5 -8.08 -71.15 5.62
N THR A 6 -7.97 -71.07 4.27
CA THR A 6 -9.03 -71.31 3.24
C THR A 6 -10.26 -70.38 3.19
N ALA A 7 -10.98 -70.13 2.09
CA ALA A 7 -10.84 -70.30 0.65
C ALA A 7 -12.15 -69.76 0.00
N LYS A 8 -12.03 -69.18 -1.20
CA LYS A 8 -12.89 -69.39 -2.40
C LYS A 8 -14.44 -69.22 -2.37
N LEU A 9 -14.90 -68.48 -3.41
CA LEU A 9 -16.14 -68.68 -4.22
C LEU A 9 -17.49 -68.54 -3.44
N THR A 10 -18.53 -67.82 -3.87
CA THR A 10 -19.28 -67.93 -5.14
C THR A 10 -20.22 -66.72 -5.36
N ASN A 11 -20.58 -66.45 -6.64
CA ASN A 11 -21.77 -65.68 -7.09
C ASN A 11 -23.04 -66.61 -7.00
N PRO A 12 -24.29 -66.28 -7.42
CA PRO A 12 -24.85 -65.01 -7.94
C PRO A 12 -26.26 -64.63 -7.41
N GLN A 13 -26.82 -63.53 -7.95
CA GLN A 13 -28.25 -63.27 -8.26
C GLN A 13 -29.35 -63.52 -7.20
N ASP A 14 -30.15 -62.49 -6.95
CA ASP A 14 -31.61 -62.62 -7.15
C ASP A 14 -32.19 -61.36 -7.84
N SER A 15 -33.39 -61.50 -8.38
CA SER A 15 -34.01 -60.69 -9.40
C SER A 15 -35.28 -59.99 -8.89
N GLY A 16 -35.56 -58.80 -9.41
CA GLY A 16 -36.74 -58.02 -9.03
C GLY A 16 -37.17 -57.08 -10.15
N PHE A 17 -38.00 -57.57 -11.06
CA PHE A 17 -38.53 -56.80 -12.18
C PHE A 17 -39.86 -56.15 -11.78
N GLY A 18 -39.97 -54.82 -11.90
CA GLY A 18 -41.21 -54.09 -11.60
C GLY A 18 -41.26 -52.75 -12.33
N ARG A 19 -42.08 -52.66 -13.38
CA ARG A 19 -42.41 -51.39 -14.06
C ARG A 19 -43.73 -50.85 -13.52
N THR A 20 -43.76 -49.56 -13.17
CA THR A 20 -44.90 -48.66 -13.40
C THR A 20 -44.38 -47.23 -13.50
N GLU A 21 -44.94 -46.46 -14.43
CA GLU A 21 -44.56 -45.07 -14.68
C GLU A 21 -45.15 -44.12 -13.63
N SER A 22 -44.46 -43.02 -13.34
CA SER A 22 -45.04 -41.70 -13.02
C SER A 22 -43.93 -40.65 -12.91
N ALA A 23 -43.97 -39.62 -13.77
CA ALA A 23 -43.24 -38.37 -13.55
C ALA A 23 -44.07 -37.46 -12.61
N PRO A 24 -43.51 -36.43 -11.91
CA PRO A 24 -43.01 -35.24 -12.62
C PRO A 24 -41.83 -34.46 -11.99
N ALA A 25 -41.26 -33.59 -12.83
CA ALA A 25 -40.74 -32.24 -12.55
C ALA A 25 -39.65 -31.98 -11.46
N GLY A 26 -38.50 -31.47 -11.93
CA GLY A 26 -37.45 -30.82 -11.11
C GLY A 26 -36.08 -30.86 -11.81
N ARG A 27 -35.79 -30.01 -12.80
CA ARG A 27 -35.19 -28.65 -12.63
C ARG A 27 -33.94 -28.71 -11.72
N GLY A 28 -32.71 -28.59 -12.22
CA GLY A 28 -32.21 -28.38 -13.59
C GLY A 28 -30.69 -28.70 -13.66
N PRO A 29 -29.99 -28.42 -14.78
CA PRO A 29 -28.59 -28.77 -14.92
C PRO A 29 -27.71 -28.03 -13.91
N GLY A 30 -26.70 -28.72 -13.38
CA GLY A 30 -25.77 -28.14 -12.42
C GLY A 30 -25.00 -26.97 -13.06
N THR A 31 -25.31 -25.75 -12.63
CA THR A 31 -24.42 -24.62 -12.85
C THR A 31 -23.14 -24.88 -12.07
N ALA A 32 -22.04 -25.09 -12.80
CA ALA A 32 -20.72 -25.17 -12.20
C ALA A 32 -20.53 -23.95 -11.30
N ARG A 33 -20.27 -24.18 -10.01
CA ARG A 33 -19.88 -23.10 -9.10
C ARG A 33 -18.59 -22.52 -9.66
N VAL A 34 -18.66 -21.30 -10.18
CA VAL A 34 -17.47 -20.53 -10.53
C VAL A 34 -16.71 -20.33 -9.23
N ASN A 35 -15.56 -21.00 -9.10
CA ASN A 35 -14.64 -20.78 -8.00
C ASN A 35 -14.05 -19.38 -8.17
N THR A 36 -14.68 -18.38 -7.56
CA THR A 36 -14.12 -17.03 -7.46
C THR A 36 -12.95 -17.07 -6.49
N ASN A 37 -11.73 -17.19 -7.00
CA ASN A 37 -10.51 -17.02 -6.21
C ASN A 37 -10.56 -15.65 -5.51
N PRO A 38 -10.45 -15.59 -4.18
CA PRO A 38 -10.52 -14.34 -3.42
C PRO A 38 -9.17 -13.60 -3.38
N GLU A 39 -8.35 -13.68 -4.45
CA GLU A 39 -6.98 -13.17 -4.46
C GLU A 39 -6.87 -11.64 -4.57
N TYR A 40 -7.97 -10.93 -4.86
CA TYR A 40 -8.01 -9.48 -4.74
C TYR A 40 -8.44 -9.05 -3.34
N SER A 41 -7.46 -8.55 -2.57
CA SER A 41 -7.70 -7.80 -1.34
C SER A 41 -8.62 -6.60 -1.63
N PRO A 42 -9.47 -6.18 -0.67
CA PRO A 42 -10.34 -5.02 -0.87
C PRO A 42 -9.51 -3.77 -1.22
N GLU A 43 -9.99 -2.99 -2.19
CA GLU A 43 -9.37 -1.72 -2.57
C GLU A 43 -9.27 -0.81 -1.34
N THR A 44 -8.04 -0.58 -0.88
CA THR A 44 -7.76 0.17 0.35
C THR A 44 -6.93 1.38 -0.03
N ILE A 45 -7.34 2.57 0.38
CA ILE A 45 -6.71 3.80 -0.12
C ILE A 45 -5.41 4.06 0.64
N LEU A 46 -4.30 4.11 -0.10
CA LEU A 46 -3.01 4.54 0.41
C LEU A 46 -2.58 5.83 -0.28
N ARG A 47 -2.31 6.88 0.50
CA ARG A 47 -1.86 8.18 0.02
C ARG A 47 -0.40 8.37 0.39
N LEU A 48 0.41 8.72 -0.60
CA LEU A 48 1.84 8.96 -0.46
C LEU A 48 2.18 10.35 -1.01
N PHE A 49 2.66 11.25 -0.17
CA PHE A 49 3.21 12.53 -0.58
C PHE A 49 4.67 12.35 -1.02
N VAL A 50 4.97 12.76 -2.25
CA VAL A 50 6.31 12.69 -2.86
C VAL A 50 6.79 14.07 -3.28
N TYR A 51 8.01 14.42 -2.89
CA TYR A 51 8.62 15.74 -3.13
C TYR A 51 9.85 15.68 -4.05
N GLY A 52 10.23 14.47 -4.50
CA GLY A 52 11.50 14.20 -5.17
C GLY A 52 11.39 13.30 -6.41
N THR A 53 12.27 12.31 -6.50
CA THR A 53 12.47 11.44 -7.67
C THR A 53 11.23 10.66 -8.13
N LEU A 54 10.23 10.51 -7.26
CA LEU A 54 8.93 9.88 -7.51
C LEU A 54 7.88 10.82 -8.13
N LYS A 55 8.14 12.15 -8.19
CA LYS A 55 7.25 13.14 -8.83
C LYS A 55 7.12 12.87 -10.33
N ARG A 56 6.00 13.26 -10.94
CA ARG A 56 5.76 13.17 -12.38
C ARG A 56 6.87 13.90 -13.15
N GLY A 57 7.37 13.24 -14.21
CA GLY A 57 8.50 13.71 -15.02
C GLY A 57 9.87 13.23 -14.55
N TYR A 58 9.99 12.63 -13.36
CA TYR A 58 11.24 12.11 -12.82
C TYR A 58 11.38 10.59 -13.03
N TRP A 59 12.63 10.11 -13.02
CA TRP A 59 13.00 8.77 -13.49
C TRP A 59 12.34 7.61 -12.73
N ASN A 60 11.98 7.78 -11.46
CA ASN A 60 11.32 6.73 -10.68
C ASN A 60 9.79 6.70 -10.91
N HIS A 61 9.16 7.80 -11.35
CA HIS A 61 7.70 7.89 -11.46
C HIS A 61 7.08 6.81 -12.34
N GLN A 62 7.63 6.58 -13.54
CA GLN A 62 7.10 5.61 -14.49
C GLN A 62 7.12 4.17 -13.95
N ARG A 63 8.07 3.86 -13.04
CA ARG A 63 8.25 2.53 -12.47
C ARG A 63 7.37 2.28 -11.24
N PHE A 64 7.13 3.31 -10.43
CA PHE A 64 6.52 3.16 -9.10
C PHE A 64 5.15 3.83 -8.97
N CYS A 65 4.88 4.90 -9.73
CA CYS A 65 3.66 5.71 -9.61
C CYS A 65 2.71 5.59 -10.82
N ALA A 66 3.12 4.92 -11.91
CA ALA A 66 2.29 4.80 -13.13
C ALA A 66 0.95 4.06 -12.95
N GLN A 67 0.80 3.27 -11.88
CA GLN A 67 -0.44 2.57 -11.52
C GLN A 67 -1.26 3.30 -10.44
N ALA A 68 -0.90 4.55 -10.10
CA ALA A 68 -1.64 5.37 -9.16
C ALA A 68 -3.00 5.78 -9.72
N ARG A 69 -4.01 5.80 -8.85
CA ARG A 69 -5.39 6.25 -9.16
C ARG A 69 -5.47 7.77 -9.35
N SER A 70 -4.68 8.54 -8.59
CA SER A 70 -4.52 9.98 -8.80
C SER A 70 -3.11 10.44 -8.43
N VAL A 71 -2.69 11.56 -9.03
CA VAL A 71 -1.48 12.30 -8.68
C VAL A 71 -1.85 13.78 -8.74
N GLU A 72 -1.86 14.45 -7.59
CA GLU A 72 -2.42 15.79 -7.39
C GLU A 72 -1.37 16.70 -6.70
N PRO A 73 -1.19 17.97 -7.09
CA PRO A 73 -0.27 18.88 -6.40
C PRO A 73 -0.65 19.07 -4.92
N ALA A 74 0.36 19.06 -4.05
CA ALA A 74 0.18 19.19 -2.60
C ALA A 74 1.40 19.85 -1.93
N VAL A 75 1.25 20.26 -0.68
CA VAL A 75 2.34 20.80 0.16
C VAL A 75 2.34 20.20 1.56
N VAL A 76 3.52 20.16 2.18
CA VAL A 76 3.74 19.75 3.57
C VAL A 76 4.62 20.79 4.27
N TRP A 77 4.52 20.92 5.60
CA TRP A 77 5.50 21.69 6.37
C TRP A 77 6.80 20.88 6.53
N GLY A 78 7.92 21.48 6.17
CA GLY A 78 9.24 20.86 6.25
C GLY A 78 10.27 21.58 5.38
N ARG A 79 11.54 21.30 5.65
CA ARG A 79 12.67 21.82 4.88
C ARG A 79 13.12 20.79 3.86
N LEU A 80 13.32 21.26 2.64
CA LEU A 80 13.79 20.43 1.53
C LEU A 80 15.28 20.68 1.30
N TYR A 81 16.03 19.60 1.13
CA TYR A 81 17.47 19.64 0.89
C TYR A 81 17.82 18.90 -0.39
N HIS A 82 18.77 19.42 -1.18
CA HIS A 82 19.45 18.66 -2.21
C HIS A 82 20.71 18.04 -1.59
N LEU A 83 20.74 16.73 -1.39
CA LEU A 83 21.92 16.04 -0.86
C LEU A 83 23.01 15.95 -1.93
N HIS A 84 24.29 16.03 -1.54
CA HIS A 84 25.42 15.93 -2.48
C HIS A 84 25.46 14.62 -3.30
N ALA A 85 24.69 13.61 -2.88
CA ALA A 85 24.51 12.35 -3.62
C ALA A 85 23.48 12.44 -4.78
N GLY A 86 22.91 13.63 -5.06
CA GLY A 86 22.07 13.90 -6.23
C GLY A 86 20.57 13.65 -6.03
N PHE A 87 20.09 13.52 -4.79
CA PHE A 87 18.69 13.23 -4.47
C PHE A 87 18.18 14.05 -3.27
N PRO A 88 16.86 14.27 -3.15
CA PRO A 88 16.31 15.18 -2.16
C PRO A 88 16.06 14.53 -0.80
N ALA A 89 16.20 15.30 0.27
CA ALA A 89 15.76 14.93 1.61
C ALA A 89 14.74 15.94 2.16
N LEU A 90 13.66 15.44 2.76
CA LEU A 90 12.71 16.22 3.54
C LEU A 90 13.01 16.06 5.04
N GLU A 91 13.32 17.17 5.70
CA GLU A 91 13.30 17.30 7.16
C GLU A 91 11.95 17.91 7.59
N MET A 92 11.41 17.48 8.72
CA MET A 92 10.15 18.01 9.27
C MET A 92 10.24 18.11 10.80
N PRO A 93 9.41 18.95 11.45
CA PRO A 93 9.33 18.95 12.89
C PRO A 93 8.68 17.65 13.38
N GLU A 94 9.33 16.95 14.32
CA GLU A 94 8.81 15.69 14.88
C GLU A 94 7.37 15.81 15.41
N GLY A 95 7.01 16.97 15.97
CA GLY A 95 5.65 17.26 16.44
C GLY A 95 4.55 17.33 15.36
N LEU A 96 4.90 17.23 14.06
CA LEU A 96 3.94 17.08 12.97
C LEU A 96 3.74 15.61 12.51
N ILE A 97 4.51 14.67 13.07
CA ILE A 97 4.40 13.25 12.75
C ILE A 97 3.18 12.67 13.46
N LEU A 98 2.19 12.25 12.66
CA LEU A 98 0.94 11.65 13.11
C LEU A 98 1.10 10.14 13.36
N SER A 99 2.00 9.47 12.63
CA SER A 99 2.34 8.07 12.84
C SER A 99 3.69 7.69 12.24
N GLN A 100 4.32 6.67 12.81
CA GLN A 100 5.44 5.94 12.20
C GLN A 100 4.90 4.84 11.27
N GLY A 101 5.57 4.63 10.14
CA GLY A 101 5.24 3.56 9.19
C GLY A 101 5.65 2.18 9.69
N THR A 102 4.97 1.15 9.21
CA THR A 102 5.20 -0.25 9.62
C THR A 102 5.60 -1.16 8.45
N ALA A 103 5.85 -2.43 8.74
CA ALA A 103 6.11 -3.44 7.70
C ALA A 103 4.83 -3.96 7.01
N ASP A 104 3.64 -3.52 7.45
CA ASP A 104 2.33 -3.94 6.93
C ASP A 104 1.65 -2.77 6.18
N PRO A 105 1.64 -2.77 4.83
CA PRO A 105 0.96 -1.76 4.04
C PRO A 105 -0.55 -1.65 4.29
N LEU A 106 -1.22 -2.72 4.76
CA LEU A 106 -2.66 -2.67 5.08
C LEU A 106 -2.89 -2.04 6.46
N ALA A 107 -2.04 -2.30 7.44
CA ALA A 107 -2.09 -1.61 8.74
C ALA A 107 -1.85 -0.10 8.55
N ASP A 108 -0.88 0.27 7.72
CA ASP A 108 -0.56 1.67 7.42
C ASP A 108 -1.66 2.37 6.61
N ALA A 109 -2.31 1.67 5.67
CA ALA A 109 -3.45 2.22 4.94
C ALA A 109 -4.69 2.43 5.85
N ARG A 110 -4.99 1.47 6.76
CA ARG A 110 -6.09 1.61 7.74
C ARG A 110 -5.86 2.77 8.70
N ARG A 111 -4.65 2.90 9.26
CA ARG A 111 -4.32 3.97 10.21
C ARG A 111 -4.52 5.37 9.63
N GLN A 112 -4.32 5.52 8.32
CA GLN A 112 -4.55 6.76 7.60
C GLN A 112 -6.05 7.12 7.53
N GLU A 113 -6.94 6.13 7.53
CA GLU A 113 -8.39 6.33 7.59
C GLU A 113 -8.84 6.71 9.02
N ASP A 114 -8.22 6.11 10.04
CA ASP A 114 -8.50 6.39 11.46
C ASP A 114 -8.18 7.84 11.91
N ILE A 115 -7.19 8.49 11.28
CA ILE A 115 -6.71 9.82 11.68
C ILE A 115 -7.63 10.98 11.25
N GLY A 116 -8.57 10.74 10.32
CA GLY A 116 -9.55 11.76 9.90
C GLY A 116 -8.90 12.97 9.21
N THR A 117 -9.26 14.19 9.63
CA THR A 117 -8.76 15.45 9.05
C THR A 117 -7.75 16.11 10.00
N PRO A 118 -6.44 15.99 9.79
CA PRO A 118 -5.44 16.56 10.70
C PRO A 118 -5.33 18.08 10.54
N SER A 119 -4.89 18.77 11.59
CA SER A 119 -4.61 20.21 11.53
C SER A 119 -3.38 20.51 10.66
N PHE A 120 -3.46 21.55 9.83
CA PHE A 120 -2.35 22.05 9.00
C PHE A 120 -1.92 23.46 9.45
N GLY A 121 -1.66 23.62 10.75
CA GLY A 121 -1.12 24.86 11.32
C GLY A 121 0.36 25.05 10.97
N ARG A 122 0.83 26.31 10.90
CA ARG A 122 2.27 26.59 10.77
C ARG A 122 3.00 26.15 12.05
N PRO A 123 4.03 25.29 11.97
CA PRO A 123 4.82 24.91 13.14
C PRO A 123 5.70 26.07 13.62
N THR A 124 6.01 26.08 14.91
CA THR A 124 6.94 27.05 15.50
C THR A 124 8.37 26.80 15.02
N GLY A 125 9.07 27.88 14.65
CA GLY A 125 10.46 27.84 14.19
C GLY A 125 10.62 28.16 12.70
N ASP A 126 11.84 27.99 12.22
CA ASP A 126 12.24 28.23 10.84
C ASP A 126 11.85 27.05 9.94
N TRP A 127 10.56 26.95 9.61
CA TRP A 127 9.99 25.92 8.73
C TRP A 127 9.30 26.55 7.52
N ASP A 128 9.49 25.90 6.38
CA ASP A 128 8.94 26.26 5.06
C ASP A 128 7.83 25.29 4.62
N LEU A 129 7.18 25.61 3.51
CA LEU A 129 6.32 24.68 2.78
C LEU A 129 7.15 23.94 1.73
N THR A 130 7.24 22.63 1.84
CA THR A 130 7.76 21.76 0.79
C THR A 130 6.63 21.38 -0.17
N HIS A 131 6.87 21.62 -1.46
CA HIS A 131 5.95 21.34 -2.56
C HIS A 131 6.24 19.98 -3.19
N GLY A 132 5.17 19.23 -3.47
CA GLY A 132 5.25 17.91 -4.07
C GLY A 132 3.92 17.48 -4.67
N GLU A 133 3.76 16.18 -4.80
CA GLU A 133 2.56 15.53 -5.32
C GLU A 133 2.02 14.53 -4.31
N LEU A 134 0.70 14.54 -4.12
CA LEU A 134 -0.03 13.48 -3.45
C LEU A 134 -0.36 12.39 -4.46
N VAL A 135 0.24 11.23 -4.30
CA VAL A 135 -0.02 10.02 -5.08
C VAL A 135 -1.02 9.14 -4.34
N THR A 136 -2.11 8.76 -4.99
CA THR A 136 -3.15 7.88 -4.40
C THR A 136 -3.09 6.50 -5.05
N PHE A 137 -2.88 5.47 -4.24
CA PHE A 137 -2.92 4.06 -4.61
C PHE A 137 -4.15 3.37 -4.05
N ILE A 138 -4.54 2.24 -4.66
CA ILE A 138 -5.68 1.40 -4.23
C ILE A 138 -5.28 -0.04 -3.87
N TYR A 139 -4.04 -0.46 -4.16
CA TYR A 139 -3.52 -1.79 -3.83
C TYR A 139 -2.21 -1.67 -3.01
N PRO A 140 -2.28 -1.25 -1.72
CA PRO A 140 -1.10 -0.99 -0.89
C PRO A 140 -0.11 -2.15 -0.82
N LEU A 141 -0.58 -3.41 -0.79
CA LEU A 141 0.28 -4.61 -0.82
C LEU A 141 1.12 -4.73 -2.10
N ARG A 142 0.64 -4.21 -3.22
CA ARG A 142 1.33 -4.20 -4.52
C ARG A 142 2.24 -2.98 -4.66
N ASP A 143 1.71 -1.82 -4.31
CA ASP A 143 2.27 -0.52 -4.69
C ASP A 143 3.34 -0.01 -3.71
N LEU A 144 3.20 -0.28 -2.41
CA LEU A 144 4.07 0.28 -1.37
C LEU A 144 5.42 -0.46 -1.20
N PRO A 145 5.49 -1.81 -1.14
CA PRO A 145 6.76 -2.52 -0.92
C PRO A 145 7.85 -2.31 -1.99
N PRO A 146 7.54 -2.02 -3.28
CA PRO A 146 8.54 -1.56 -4.23
C PRO A 146 9.15 -0.19 -3.88
N ILE A 147 8.36 0.73 -3.34
CA ILE A 147 8.80 2.08 -2.95
C ILE A 147 9.63 2.02 -1.68
N ASP A 148 9.24 1.23 -0.69
CA ASP A 148 10.04 1.01 0.53
C ASP A 148 11.46 0.53 0.23
N ARG A 149 11.58 -0.38 -0.75
CA ARG A 149 12.88 -0.91 -1.19
C ARG A 149 13.72 0.11 -1.95
N LEU A 150 13.08 1.07 -2.64
CA LEU A 150 13.76 2.19 -3.29
C LEU A 150 14.34 3.15 -2.25
N GLU A 151 13.52 3.57 -1.28
CA GLU A 151 13.89 4.56 -0.25
C GLU A 151 14.74 3.95 0.88
N GLY A 152 14.91 2.61 0.89
CA GLY A 152 15.67 1.89 1.90
C GLY A 152 14.96 1.80 3.25
N PHE A 153 13.64 1.92 3.28
CA PHE A 153 12.83 1.87 4.50
C PHE A 153 12.79 0.45 5.09
N ARG A 154 13.13 0.34 6.37
CA ARG A 154 13.26 -0.90 7.15
C ARG A 154 12.72 -0.65 8.56
N PRO A 155 11.43 -0.92 8.81
CA PRO A 155 10.83 -0.78 10.14
C PRO A 155 11.65 -1.49 11.22
N GLY A 156 11.98 -0.77 12.30
CA GLY A 156 12.79 -1.29 13.41
C GLY A 156 14.29 -1.49 13.10
N GLY A 157 14.77 -1.10 11.92
CA GLY A 157 16.18 -1.14 11.54
C GLY A 157 16.75 0.25 11.19
N HIS A 158 17.98 0.28 10.70
CA HIS A 158 18.58 1.50 10.16
C HIS A 158 18.07 1.80 8.76
N SER A 159 17.48 2.99 8.60
CA SER A 159 17.07 3.57 7.31
C SER A 159 17.42 5.05 7.26
N MET A 160 17.95 5.49 6.12
CA MET A 160 18.23 6.92 5.85
C MET A 160 16.92 7.70 5.72
N TYR A 161 15.95 7.11 5.02
CA TYR A 161 14.58 7.59 4.95
C TYR A 161 13.67 6.74 5.83
N GLN A 162 12.97 7.38 6.76
CA GLN A 162 11.89 6.76 7.53
C GLN A 162 10.55 7.09 6.85
N ARG A 163 9.60 6.14 6.84
CA ARG A 163 8.23 6.44 6.42
C ARG A 163 7.42 6.93 7.60
N VAL A 164 6.79 8.10 7.46
CA VAL A 164 5.94 8.73 8.49
C VAL A 164 4.66 9.26 7.88
N MET A 165 3.60 9.34 8.67
CA MET A 165 2.36 9.99 8.28
C MET A 165 2.32 11.42 8.81
N VAL A 166 1.91 12.36 7.96
CA VAL A 166 1.84 13.79 8.25
C VAL A 166 0.57 14.41 7.69
N ALA A 167 0.24 15.61 8.16
CA ALA A 167 -0.77 16.45 7.53
C ALA A 167 -0.23 17.01 6.21
N VAL A 168 -0.94 16.77 5.12
CA VAL A 168 -0.61 17.25 3.76
C VAL A 168 -1.75 18.12 3.26
N LEU A 169 -1.43 19.33 2.79
CA LEU A 169 -2.41 20.26 2.26
C LEU A 169 -2.54 20.05 0.75
N ARG A 170 -3.68 19.50 0.33
CA ARG A 170 -4.06 19.32 -1.07
C ARG A 170 -5.11 20.37 -1.44
N GLY A 171 -4.67 21.43 -2.11
CA GLY A 171 -5.49 22.60 -2.41
C GLY A 171 -5.90 23.34 -1.14
N ARG A 172 -7.15 23.17 -0.69
CA ARG A 172 -7.67 23.73 0.57
C ARG A 172 -8.00 22.68 1.63
N THR A 173 -7.73 21.40 1.35
CA THR A 173 -8.06 20.28 2.24
C THR A 173 -6.79 19.72 2.85
N SER A 174 -6.70 19.75 4.20
CA SER A 174 -5.71 18.98 4.94
C SER A 174 -6.13 17.51 4.97
N ILE A 175 -5.20 16.59 4.69
CA ILE A 175 -5.43 15.15 4.70
C ILE A 175 -4.23 14.43 5.32
N PRO A 176 -4.42 13.24 5.92
CA PRO A 176 -3.32 12.39 6.32
C PRO A 176 -2.74 11.69 5.09
N ALA A 177 -1.42 11.74 4.94
CA ALA A 177 -0.70 10.97 3.94
C ALA A 177 0.65 10.51 4.47
N TRP A 178 1.12 9.37 3.97
CA TRP A 178 2.47 8.89 4.21
C TRP A 178 3.48 9.70 3.41
N THR A 179 4.71 9.83 3.91
CA THR A 179 5.84 10.37 3.17
C THR A 179 7.14 9.80 3.74
N TYR A 180 8.23 9.97 3.01
CA TYR A 180 9.57 9.57 3.44
C TYR A 180 10.32 10.80 3.96
N TRP A 181 10.92 10.74 5.13
CA TRP A 181 11.65 11.86 5.73
C TRP A 181 13.02 11.42 6.24
N MET A 182 13.93 12.38 6.34
CA MET A 182 15.29 12.17 6.86
C MET A 182 15.42 12.98 8.17
N PRO A 183 15.54 12.33 9.34
CA PRO A 183 15.57 13.02 10.64
C PRO A 183 16.77 13.96 10.85
N CYS A 184 17.85 13.76 10.09
CA CYS A 184 19.04 14.60 10.13
C CYS A 184 19.71 14.58 8.74
N PRO A 185 19.35 15.50 7.82
CA PRO A 185 19.96 15.59 6.50
C PRO A 185 21.36 16.22 6.60
N ALA A 186 22.35 15.39 6.91
CA ALA A 186 23.75 15.78 6.84
C ALA A 186 24.17 15.92 5.36
N TYR A 187 24.92 16.98 5.04
CA TYR A 187 25.55 17.20 3.73
C TYR A 187 24.57 17.41 2.55
N GLY A 188 23.63 18.34 2.71
CA GLY A 188 22.81 18.87 1.62
C GLY A 188 22.56 20.37 1.70
N GLU A 189 22.29 20.97 0.55
CA GLU A 189 21.95 22.40 0.43
C GLU A 189 20.44 22.60 0.57
N ARG A 190 20.00 23.57 1.38
CA ARG A 190 18.57 23.87 1.58
C ARG A 190 17.97 24.50 0.33
N VAL A 191 16.92 23.89 -0.20
CA VAL A 191 16.13 24.38 -1.33
C VAL A 191 15.11 25.40 -0.80
N THR A 192 15.47 26.68 -0.85
CA THR A 192 14.70 27.80 -0.27
C THR A 192 13.32 28.02 -0.91
N GLU A 193 13.14 27.61 -2.16
CA GLU A 193 11.84 27.68 -2.86
C GLU A 193 10.88 26.54 -2.46
N GLY A 194 11.33 25.58 -1.64
CA GLY A 194 10.54 24.42 -1.23
C GLY A 194 10.17 23.46 -2.38
N GLN A 195 10.68 23.69 -3.60
CA GLN A 195 10.43 22.87 -4.79
C GLN A 195 11.71 22.19 -5.25
N TRP A 196 11.79 20.86 -5.12
CA TRP A 196 12.90 20.13 -5.72
C TRP A 196 12.68 20.04 -7.23
N ILE A 197 13.64 20.61 -7.95
CA ILE A 197 13.84 20.52 -9.39
C ILE A 197 15.14 19.73 -9.57
N SER A 198 15.16 18.71 -10.43
CA SER A 198 16.45 18.09 -10.79
C SER A 198 17.29 19.12 -11.52
N PRO A 199 18.57 19.30 -11.17
CA PRO A 199 19.53 19.90 -12.10
C PRO A 199 19.68 19.02 -13.36
#